data_AF-A0A6I9QR47-F1
#
_entry.id   AF-A0A6I9QR47-F1
#
_cell.length_a   1.000
_cell.length_b   1.000
_cell.length_c   1.000
_cell.angle_alpha   90.00
_cell.angle_beta   90.00
_cell.angle_gamma   90.00
#
_symmetry.space_group_name_H-M   'P 1'
#
loop_
_entity.id
_entity.type
_entity.pdbx_description
1 polymer ?
#
loop_
_entity_poly.entity_id
_entity_poly.type
_entity_poly.pdbx_seq_one_letter_code
_entity_poly.pdbx_strand_id
1 'polypeptide(L)'
;MVCNAGLRNVIVRVGNLSDSRSAGERNFEGPGWKFDPRLGVRCHPKPRKFRAILKMMVDSGAVAEAGAAANVLPEKDHVQDGDYVSGGWISKDGKLSCGYSSFRGKRATMEDFYDVKSSKIDGQTINLFGIFDGHGGSRAAEYLKQHLFENLMKHPQFMTDTKLAISETYQKTDSDFLDAESNTLRDDGSTASTAVLVGNHLYVANVGDSRTVVSKAGKAIPLSDDHKPNRSDERKRIENAGGVVMWAGTWRVAGVLAMSRAFGNRLLKQFVVAEPEIQEQEVNDELELLILASDGLWDVVPNENGRGARGCSSEADRDCLCTWKCGQYNMHCCKISP
;
A
#
# COMPACT_ATOMS: atom_id res chain seq x y z
N MET A 1 -11.73 -23.38 18.58
CA MET A 1 -13.01 -22.63 18.66
C MET A 1 -13.48 -22.37 17.23
N VAL A 2 -14.73 -22.69 16.88
CA VAL A 2 -15.24 -22.53 15.50
C VAL A 2 -16.16 -21.32 15.45
N CYS A 3 -15.90 -20.37 14.54
CA CYS A 3 -16.84 -19.31 14.17
C CYS A 3 -16.96 -19.28 12.65
N ASN A 4 -18.18 -19.04 12.16
CA ASN A 4 -18.58 -19.29 10.79
C ASN A 4 -19.38 -18.10 10.24
N ALA A 5 -18.79 -17.37 9.29
CA ALA A 5 -19.42 -16.33 8.48
C ALA A 5 -18.55 -16.11 7.22
N GLY A 6 -19.09 -15.75 6.05
CA GLY A 6 -20.50 -15.47 5.74
C GLY A 6 -20.64 -14.61 4.49
N LEU A 7 -20.07 -15.06 3.36
CA LEU A 7 -19.95 -14.30 2.11
C LEU A 7 -21.29 -13.76 1.56
N ARG A 8 -21.29 -12.50 1.11
CA ARG A 8 -22.31 -11.91 0.22
C ARG A 8 -21.70 -10.84 -0.70
N ASN A 9 -21.80 -11.07 -2.02
CA ASN A 9 -21.56 -10.13 -3.14
C ASN A 9 -20.06 -9.74 -3.34
N VAL A 10 -19.35 -9.90 -4.48
CA VAL A 10 -19.66 -9.86 -5.94
C VAL A 10 -19.91 -8.41 -6.42
N ILE A 11 -19.10 -7.82 -7.31
CA ILE A 11 -19.05 -7.96 -8.81
C ILE A 11 -17.59 -7.84 -9.36
N VAL A 12 -17.37 -8.15 -10.66
CA VAL A 12 -16.10 -8.58 -11.32
C VAL A 12 -15.85 -7.85 -12.70
N ARG A 13 -14.71 -8.13 -13.38
CA ARG A 13 -14.40 -7.98 -14.87
C ARG A 13 -13.82 -6.62 -15.33
N VAL A 14 -13.08 -6.43 -16.45
CA VAL A 14 -12.61 -7.17 -17.69
C VAL A 14 -11.20 -6.60 -18.07
N GLY A 15 -10.27 -7.11 -18.91
CA GLY A 15 -10.08 -8.34 -19.71
C GLY A 15 -9.76 -8.09 -21.22
N ASN A 16 -8.67 -8.66 -21.78
CA ASN A 16 -8.15 -8.47 -23.17
C ASN A 16 -7.62 -9.80 -23.79
N LEU A 17 -7.53 -10.04 -25.11
CA LEU A 17 -8.32 -9.62 -26.30
C LEU A 17 -7.98 -10.54 -27.51
N SER A 18 -8.66 -10.38 -28.66
CA SER A 18 -8.60 -11.21 -29.90
C SER A 18 -9.22 -12.62 -29.76
N ASP A 19 -9.83 -13.23 -30.78
CA ASP A 19 -9.70 -13.06 -32.24
C ASP A 19 -11.05 -12.79 -32.96
N SER A 20 -11.00 -12.61 -34.29
CA SER A 20 -12.11 -12.22 -35.16
C SER A 20 -12.62 -13.35 -36.05
N ARG A 21 -13.96 -13.52 -36.15
CA ARG A 21 -14.75 -13.62 -37.40
C ARG A 21 -16.14 -14.26 -37.22
N SER A 22 -17.03 -13.92 -38.17
CA SER A 22 -18.24 -14.64 -38.61
C SER A 22 -19.34 -14.96 -37.57
N ALA A 23 -20.54 -14.42 -37.83
CA ALA A 23 -21.77 -14.82 -37.15
C ALA A 23 -22.26 -16.21 -37.61
N GLY A 24 -23.08 -16.86 -36.77
CA GLY A 24 -23.77 -18.11 -37.11
C GLY A 24 -24.70 -18.56 -35.98
N GLU A 25 -25.99 -18.29 -36.12
CA GLU A 25 -27.03 -18.75 -35.18
C GLU A 25 -27.16 -20.28 -35.20
N ARG A 26 -27.23 -20.93 -34.03
CA ARG A 26 -27.76 -22.28 -33.88
C ARG A 26 -28.49 -22.45 -32.55
N ASN A 27 -29.80 -22.71 -32.62
CA ASN A 27 -30.58 -23.25 -31.51
C ASN A 27 -30.21 -24.72 -31.25
N PHE A 28 -30.36 -25.18 -30.00
CA PHE A 28 -30.48 -26.61 -29.66
C PHE A 28 -31.39 -26.80 -28.45
N GLU A 29 -32.11 -27.92 -28.41
CA GLU A 29 -33.21 -28.19 -27.47
C GLU A 29 -32.90 -29.33 -26.48
N GLY A 30 -33.13 -29.09 -25.17
CA GLY A 30 -33.40 -30.12 -24.15
C GLY A 30 -32.34 -31.20 -23.90
N PRO A 31 -32.68 -32.30 -23.19
CA PRO A 31 -33.89 -32.54 -22.38
C PRO A 31 -33.63 -32.52 -20.86
N GLY A 32 -34.68 -32.32 -20.04
CA GLY A 32 -34.58 -32.22 -18.57
C GLY A 32 -34.92 -33.51 -17.79
N TRP A 33 -34.57 -33.54 -16.50
CA TRP A 33 -34.87 -34.64 -15.55
C TRP A 33 -35.78 -34.16 -14.39
N LYS A 34 -36.41 -35.11 -13.68
CA LYS A 34 -37.52 -34.85 -12.71
C LYS A 34 -37.14 -35.04 -11.24
N PHE A 35 -37.98 -34.48 -10.36
CA PHE A 35 -38.00 -34.62 -8.90
C PHE A 35 -38.35 -36.05 -8.40
N ASP A 36 -37.88 -36.40 -7.19
CA ASP A 36 -38.74 -36.79 -6.05
C ASP A 36 -38.05 -36.44 -4.70
N PRO A 37 -38.76 -36.14 -3.58
CA PRO A 37 -38.15 -35.66 -2.33
C PRO A 37 -38.40 -36.56 -1.11
N ARG A 38 -37.80 -36.22 0.05
CA ARG A 38 -38.39 -36.44 1.39
C ARG A 38 -37.67 -35.64 2.50
N LEU A 39 -38.43 -35.32 3.57
CA LEU A 39 -38.08 -34.47 4.74
C LEU A 39 -37.80 -33.00 4.36
N GLY A 40 -38.47 -31.96 4.87
CA GLY A 40 -39.31 -31.81 6.07
C GLY A 40 -38.45 -31.32 7.25
N VAL A 41 -38.67 -30.16 7.89
CA VAL A 41 -39.92 -29.46 8.25
C VAL A 41 -39.84 -27.93 8.02
N ARG A 42 -40.97 -27.22 8.09
CA ARG A 42 -41.15 -25.77 7.82
C ARG A 42 -40.87 -24.88 9.05
N CYS A 43 -40.50 -23.61 8.83
CA CYS A 43 -41.24 -22.45 9.36
C CYS A 43 -40.82 -21.13 8.66
N HIS A 44 -41.63 -20.06 8.80
CA HIS A 44 -41.58 -18.88 7.92
C HIS A 44 -41.70 -17.53 8.71
N PRO A 45 -41.70 -16.32 8.07
CA PRO A 45 -40.86 -15.20 8.52
C PRO A 45 -41.55 -14.11 9.36
N LYS A 46 -40.77 -13.08 9.74
CA LYS A 46 -41.26 -11.75 10.15
C LYS A 46 -40.51 -10.63 9.40
N PRO A 47 -41.13 -9.93 8.43
CA PRO A 47 -40.60 -8.67 7.92
C PRO A 47 -40.99 -7.51 8.86
N ARG A 48 -40.10 -6.50 9.00
CA ARG A 48 -40.43 -5.21 9.63
C ARG A 48 -40.38 -4.10 8.58
N LYS A 49 -41.48 -3.37 8.42
CA LYS A 49 -41.58 -2.14 7.60
C LYS A 49 -41.39 -0.92 8.49
N PHE A 50 -40.60 0.05 8.05
CA PHE A 50 -40.75 1.50 8.33
C PHE A 50 -39.92 2.28 7.30
N ARG A 51 -40.17 3.55 6.97
CA ARG A 51 -41.42 4.27 6.67
C ARG A 51 -40.99 5.57 5.99
N ALA A 52 -41.36 5.78 4.72
CA ALA A 52 -41.10 7.06 4.06
C ALA A 52 -41.89 8.19 4.74
N ILE A 53 -41.27 9.36 4.88
CA ILE A 53 -41.93 10.61 5.27
C ILE A 53 -41.56 11.66 4.22
N LEU A 54 -42.58 12.12 3.49
CA LEU A 54 -42.48 13.25 2.58
C LEU A 54 -42.58 14.56 3.37
N LYS A 55 -41.79 15.57 3.04
CA LYS A 55 -42.05 16.95 3.47
C LYS A 55 -41.58 17.92 2.39
N MET A 56 -42.50 18.74 1.89
CA MET A 56 -42.23 19.78 0.88
C MET A 56 -42.16 21.16 1.55
N MET A 57 -41.35 22.04 0.99
CA MET A 57 -41.46 23.50 1.13
C MET A 57 -40.84 24.16 -0.12
N VAL A 58 -41.20 25.41 -0.40
CA VAL A 58 -41.14 26.02 -1.74
C VAL A 58 -40.02 27.08 -1.86
N ASP A 59 -39.60 27.34 -3.10
CA ASP A 59 -38.45 28.12 -3.53
C ASP A 59 -38.45 29.61 -3.16
N SER A 60 -37.25 30.21 -3.13
CA SER A 60 -36.90 31.39 -3.95
C SER A 60 -35.43 31.80 -3.81
N GLY A 61 -34.74 32.05 -4.92
CA GLY A 61 -33.42 32.73 -4.95
C GLY A 61 -32.37 32.00 -5.81
N ALA A 62 -32.00 32.58 -6.95
CA ALA A 62 -30.99 32.03 -7.87
C ALA A 62 -29.93 33.08 -8.23
N VAL A 63 -28.64 32.69 -8.24
CA VAL A 63 -27.55 33.31 -9.04
C VAL A 63 -26.44 32.27 -9.33
N ALA A 64 -26.17 32.05 -10.62
CA ALA A 64 -24.91 31.65 -11.30
C ALA A 64 -24.02 30.47 -10.81
N GLU A 65 -23.09 30.09 -11.69
CA GLU A 65 -22.25 28.87 -11.61
C GLU A 65 -20.90 29.07 -10.89
N ALA A 66 -20.39 27.98 -10.30
CA ALA A 66 -19.00 27.55 -10.46
C ALA A 66 -18.90 26.03 -10.19
N GLY A 67 -18.34 25.25 -11.12
CA GLY A 67 -18.24 23.79 -10.99
C GLY A 67 -17.10 23.36 -10.07
N ALA A 68 -17.40 22.99 -8.83
CA ALA A 68 -16.42 22.46 -7.87
C ALA A 68 -16.31 20.91 -7.94
N ALA A 69 -15.09 20.39 -7.87
CA ALA A 69 -14.86 18.94 -7.77
C ALA A 69 -15.31 18.42 -6.39
N ALA A 70 -16.13 17.36 -6.38
CA ALA A 70 -16.69 16.81 -5.15
C ALA A 70 -15.66 15.97 -4.38
N ASN A 71 -15.04 16.57 -3.35
CA ASN A 71 -14.30 15.82 -2.33
C ASN A 71 -15.28 14.98 -1.50
N VAL A 72 -15.29 13.66 -1.73
CA VAL A 72 -16.07 12.71 -0.92
C VAL A 72 -15.32 12.48 0.40
N LEU A 73 -15.81 13.10 1.48
CA LEU A 73 -15.38 12.78 2.84
C LEU A 73 -15.95 11.40 3.24
N PRO A 74 -15.18 10.52 3.89
CA PRO A 74 -15.70 9.26 4.42
C PRO A 74 -16.63 9.53 5.62
N GLU A 75 -17.73 8.79 5.70
CA GLU A 75 -18.66 8.85 6.82
C GLU A 75 -18.01 8.29 8.10
N LYS A 76 -18.29 8.91 9.25
CA LYS A 76 -17.80 8.46 10.56
C LYS A 76 -18.75 7.45 11.19
N ASP A 77 -18.57 6.18 10.85
CA ASP A 77 -19.15 5.08 11.63
C ASP A 77 -18.51 4.98 13.04
N HIS A 78 -19.23 4.37 13.96
CA HIS A 78 -18.90 4.44 15.39
C HIS A 78 -17.67 3.61 15.80
N VAL A 79 -16.70 4.27 16.43
CA VAL A 79 -15.43 3.69 16.90
C VAL A 79 -15.66 2.65 18.02
N GLN A 80 -15.21 1.41 17.80
CA GLN A 80 -14.97 0.46 18.88
C GLN A 80 -13.92 -0.61 18.50
N ASP A 81 -12.88 -0.70 19.33
CA ASP A 81 -11.76 -1.67 19.39
C ASP A 81 -10.95 -1.95 18.10
N GLY A 82 -9.79 -1.29 18.01
CA GLY A 82 -8.71 -1.57 17.05
C GLY A 82 -8.87 -0.86 15.70
N ASP A 83 -8.11 0.24 15.50
CA ASP A 83 -8.03 0.92 14.20
C ASP A 83 -7.52 -0.05 13.11
N TYR A 84 -8.45 -0.49 12.27
CA TYR A 84 -8.24 -1.27 11.07
C TYR A 84 -8.75 -0.44 9.88
N VAL A 85 -7.84 -0.02 9.02
CA VAL A 85 -8.10 0.82 7.86
C VAL A 85 -7.75 0.04 6.60
N SER A 86 -8.75 -0.27 5.77
CA SER A 86 -8.52 -0.92 4.49
C SER A 86 -9.32 -0.29 3.37
N GLY A 87 -8.76 -0.28 2.17
CA GLY A 87 -9.40 0.29 0.98
C GLY A 87 -8.61 -0.03 -0.28
N GLY A 88 -9.01 0.59 -1.39
CA GLY A 88 -8.34 0.38 -2.67
C GLY A 88 -9.04 1.10 -3.82
N TRP A 89 -8.43 1.03 -5.01
CA TRP A 89 -8.92 1.65 -6.23
C TRP A 89 -8.42 0.90 -7.48
N ILE A 90 -9.06 1.17 -8.62
CA ILE A 90 -8.69 0.68 -9.95
C ILE A 90 -8.59 1.89 -10.88
N SER A 91 -7.60 1.93 -11.76
CA SER A 91 -7.40 3.01 -12.72
C SER A 91 -8.53 3.08 -13.74
N LYS A 92 -8.74 4.26 -14.34
CA LYS A 92 -9.83 4.49 -15.31
C LYS A 92 -9.71 3.67 -16.60
N ASP A 93 -8.51 3.14 -16.87
CA ASP A 93 -8.19 2.24 -17.99
C ASP A 93 -8.14 0.75 -17.57
N GLY A 94 -8.40 0.43 -16.30
CA GLY A 94 -8.46 -0.94 -15.77
C GLY A 94 -7.12 -1.64 -15.57
N LYS A 95 -6.01 -1.04 -16.01
CA LYS A 95 -4.65 -1.61 -16.00
C LYS A 95 -4.11 -1.78 -14.58
N LEU A 96 -4.10 -0.68 -13.82
CA LEU A 96 -3.53 -0.60 -12.49
C LEU A 96 -4.62 -0.73 -11.43
N SER A 97 -4.38 -1.53 -10.40
CA SER A 97 -5.21 -1.57 -9.20
C SER A 97 -4.34 -1.58 -7.94
N CYS A 98 -4.81 -0.98 -6.86
CA CYS A 98 -4.13 -1.10 -5.57
C CYS A 98 -5.10 -1.27 -4.41
N GLY A 99 -4.73 -2.13 -3.46
CA GLY A 99 -5.38 -2.31 -2.17
C GLY A 99 -4.41 -2.05 -1.02
N TYR A 100 -4.93 -1.53 0.08
CA TYR A 100 -4.19 -1.27 1.30
C TYR A 100 -4.93 -1.82 2.53
N SER A 101 -4.16 -2.25 3.53
CA SER A 101 -4.65 -2.70 4.83
C SER A 101 -3.66 -2.27 5.90
N SER A 102 -4.09 -1.42 6.82
CA SER A 102 -3.29 -0.88 7.91
C SER A 102 -3.99 -1.16 9.25
N PHE A 103 -3.24 -1.67 10.22
CA PHE A 103 -3.77 -2.19 11.48
C PHE A 103 -2.72 -2.12 12.58
N ARG A 104 -3.03 -1.44 13.69
CA ARG A 104 -2.13 -1.28 14.85
C ARG A 104 -1.64 -2.59 15.48
N GLY A 105 -2.37 -3.68 15.29
CA GLY A 105 -2.03 -4.96 15.89
C GLY A 105 -1.95 -4.87 17.42
N LYS A 106 -0.84 -5.38 17.97
CA LYS A 106 -0.58 -5.45 19.42
C LYS A 106 0.14 -4.23 19.99
N ARG A 107 0.48 -3.23 19.18
CA ARG A 107 1.14 -1.99 19.65
C ARG A 107 0.13 -1.11 20.41
N ALA A 108 0.61 -0.25 21.31
CA ALA A 108 -0.25 0.67 22.07
C ALA A 108 -0.66 1.87 21.19
N THR A 109 0.32 2.47 20.53
CA THR A 109 0.24 3.50 19.51
C THR A 109 0.21 2.89 18.10
N MET A 110 -0.28 3.66 17.13
CA MET A 110 -0.10 3.38 15.70
C MET A 110 0.98 4.33 15.19
N GLU A 111 2.09 3.79 14.70
CA GLU A 111 3.25 4.58 14.23
C GLU A 111 3.60 4.31 12.77
N ASP A 112 3.09 3.24 12.13
CA ASP A 112 3.09 3.10 10.67
C ASP A 112 2.15 4.11 10.01
N PHE A 113 2.60 4.72 8.92
CA PHE A 113 1.80 5.53 8.00
C PHE A 113 1.99 5.05 6.56
N TYR A 114 1.05 5.41 5.70
CA TYR A 114 1.13 5.15 4.27
C TYR A 114 0.58 6.34 3.47
N ASP A 115 1.01 6.45 2.22
CA ASP A 115 0.46 7.38 1.24
C ASP A 115 0.30 6.71 -0.13
N VAL A 116 -0.74 7.14 -0.86
CA VAL A 116 -1.10 6.63 -2.20
C VAL A 116 -1.65 7.81 -3.02
N LYS A 117 -0.81 8.39 -3.89
CA LYS A 117 -1.20 9.49 -4.77
C LYS A 117 -1.11 9.06 -6.25
N SER A 118 -2.13 9.43 -7.03
CA SER A 118 -2.12 9.32 -8.50
C SER A 118 -2.30 10.69 -9.12
N SER A 119 -1.48 11.02 -10.11
CA SER A 119 -1.45 12.33 -10.77
C SER A 119 -1.24 12.20 -12.27
N LYS A 120 -1.30 13.33 -12.98
CA LYS A 120 -0.82 13.47 -14.36
C LYS A 120 0.04 14.71 -14.50
N ILE A 121 1.24 14.54 -15.04
CA ILE A 121 2.14 15.62 -15.44
C ILE A 121 2.45 15.41 -16.92
N ASP A 122 2.32 16.46 -17.73
CA ASP A 122 2.56 16.45 -19.18
C ASP A 122 1.84 15.31 -19.96
N GLY A 123 0.67 14.93 -19.46
CA GLY A 123 -0.18 13.85 -19.99
C GLY A 123 0.16 12.44 -19.47
N GLN A 124 1.40 12.23 -19.02
CA GLN A 124 1.89 10.98 -18.44
C GLN A 124 1.22 10.71 -17.08
N THR A 125 0.71 9.49 -16.90
CA THR A 125 0.15 9.05 -15.62
C THR A 125 1.30 8.74 -14.65
N ILE A 126 1.16 9.24 -13.42
CA ILE A 126 2.12 9.04 -12.33
C ILE A 126 1.39 8.43 -11.15
N ASN A 127 1.98 7.41 -10.52
CA ASN A 127 1.46 6.79 -9.31
C ASN A 127 2.57 6.66 -8.26
N LEU A 128 2.24 7.00 -7.02
CA LEU A 128 3.16 7.14 -5.89
C LEU A 128 2.59 6.33 -4.72
N PHE A 129 3.34 5.35 -4.23
CA PHE A 129 2.95 4.47 -3.14
C PHE A 129 4.06 4.47 -2.08
N GLY A 130 3.76 4.75 -0.83
CA GLY A 130 4.77 4.87 0.22
C GLY A 130 4.32 4.25 1.53
N ILE A 131 5.25 3.54 2.19
CA ILE A 131 5.12 2.97 3.53
C ILE A 131 6.18 3.61 4.43
N PHE A 132 5.73 4.11 5.58
CA PHE A 132 6.52 4.85 6.54
C PHE A 132 6.33 4.21 7.91
N ASP A 133 7.17 3.22 8.26
CA ASP A 133 7.18 2.62 9.60
C ASP A 133 7.82 3.62 10.57
N GLY A 134 7.10 4.05 11.61
CA GLY A 134 7.54 5.07 12.55
C GLY A 134 8.05 4.48 13.86
N HIS A 135 9.06 5.13 14.46
CA HIS A 135 9.62 4.71 15.75
C HIS A 135 9.97 5.89 16.66
N GLY A 136 9.72 5.71 17.95
CA GLY A 136 9.91 6.77 18.96
C GLY A 136 8.77 7.78 19.00
N GLY A 137 7.69 7.53 18.24
CA GLY A 137 6.59 8.45 18.01
C GLY A 137 6.25 8.55 16.52
N SER A 138 4.99 8.92 16.25
CA SER A 138 4.42 8.96 14.89
C SER A 138 4.91 10.12 14.02
N ARG A 139 5.59 11.14 14.59
CA ARG A 139 5.79 12.44 13.93
C ARG A 139 6.54 12.34 12.61
N ALA A 140 7.59 11.52 12.55
CA ALA A 140 8.38 11.35 11.34
C ALA A 140 7.55 10.69 10.22
N ALA A 141 6.91 9.55 10.49
CA ALA A 141 6.10 8.83 9.53
C ALA A 141 4.89 9.66 9.02
N GLU A 142 4.25 10.40 9.93
CA GLU A 142 3.17 11.34 9.58
C GLU A 142 3.67 12.50 8.71
N TYR A 143 4.86 13.05 8.99
CA TYR A 143 5.48 14.10 8.18
C TYR A 143 5.83 13.61 6.77
N LEU A 144 6.37 12.39 6.62
CA LEU A 144 6.66 11.80 5.32
C LEU A 144 5.41 11.63 4.47
N LYS A 145 4.32 11.13 5.05
CA LYS A 145 3.00 11.04 4.40
C LYS A 145 2.49 12.40 3.92
N GLN A 146 2.74 13.47 4.67
CA GLN A 146 2.28 14.82 4.30
C GLN A 146 3.17 15.45 3.22
N HIS A 147 4.50 15.27 3.30
CA HIS A 147 5.45 16.10 2.55
C HIS A 147 6.27 15.37 1.48
N LEU A 148 6.64 14.09 1.65
CA LEU A 148 7.65 13.44 0.80
C LEU A 148 7.24 13.41 -0.69
N PHE A 149 6.03 12.91 -0.99
CA PHE A 149 5.52 12.90 -2.36
C PHE A 149 5.11 14.28 -2.89
N GLU A 150 4.82 15.23 -2.01
CA GLU A 150 4.54 16.60 -2.44
C GLU A 150 5.80 17.37 -2.83
N ASN A 151 6.89 17.14 -2.11
CA ASN A 151 8.21 17.66 -2.46
C ASN A 151 8.69 17.01 -3.76
N LEU A 152 8.52 15.69 -3.92
CA LEU A 152 8.91 14.96 -5.13
C LEU A 152 8.18 15.47 -6.38
N MET A 153 6.86 15.63 -6.33
CA MET A 153 6.08 16.17 -7.46
C MET A 153 6.38 17.64 -7.78
N LYS A 154 7.02 18.38 -6.87
CA LYS A 154 7.49 19.77 -7.07
C LYS A 154 8.96 19.82 -7.53
N HIS A 155 9.67 18.69 -7.57
CA HIS A 155 11.10 18.67 -7.89
C HIS A 155 11.35 18.99 -9.37
N PRO A 156 12.22 19.96 -9.72
CA PRO A 156 12.39 20.42 -11.10
C PRO A 156 12.91 19.33 -12.06
N GLN A 157 13.52 18.27 -11.52
CA GLN A 157 14.01 17.13 -12.29
C GLN A 157 13.12 15.88 -12.21
N PHE A 158 11.94 15.93 -11.58
CA PHE A 158 11.11 14.74 -11.36
C PHE A 158 10.75 13.96 -12.63
N MET A 159 10.57 14.65 -13.76
CA MET A 159 10.25 14.05 -15.06
C MET A 159 11.46 13.84 -15.99
N THR A 160 12.67 14.23 -15.57
CA THR A 160 13.88 14.24 -16.43
C THR A 160 15.05 13.45 -15.83
N ASP A 161 15.20 13.46 -14.51
CA ASP A 161 16.02 12.53 -13.73
C ASP A 161 15.27 12.18 -12.42
N THR A 162 14.37 11.21 -12.53
CA THR A 162 13.54 10.75 -11.41
C THR A 162 14.39 10.20 -10.25
N LYS A 163 15.58 9.65 -10.52
CA LYS A 163 16.46 9.07 -9.49
C LYS A 163 17.10 10.18 -8.65
N LEU A 164 17.71 11.17 -9.30
CA LEU A 164 18.25 12.34 -8.61
C LEU A 164 17.14 13.07 -7.84
N ALA A 165 15.98 13.26 -8.47
CA ALA A 165 14.83 13.89 -7.82
C ALA A 165 14.35 13.14 -6.57
N ILE A 166 14.40 11.80 -6.55
CA ILE A 166 14.10 10.99 -5.36
C ILE A 166 15.17 11.18 -4.29
N SER A 167 16.47 11.03 -4.60
CA SER A 167 17.56 11.20 -3.61
C SER A 167 17.56 12.60 -2.98
N GLU A 168 17.50 13.66 -3.79
CA GLU A 168 17.48 15.04 -3.29
C GLU A 168 16.21 15.34 -2.48
N THR A 169 15.04 14.82 -2.90
CA THR A 169 13.79 14.97 -2.14
C THR A 169 13.85 14.25 -0.80
N TYR A 170 14.44 13.06 -0.72
CA TYR A 170 14.62 12.32 0.52
C TYR A 170 15.49 13.11 1.51
N GLN A 171 16.70 13.53 1.09
CA GLN A 171 17.58 14.37 1.91
C GLN A 171 16.93 15.69 2.36
N LYS A 172 16.18 16.35 1.45
CA LYS A 172 15.53 17.62 1.74
C LYS A 172 14.37 17.48 2.71
N THR A 173 13.53 16.46 2.54
CA THR A 173 12.37 16.20 3.41
C THR A 173 12.81 15.76 4.82
N ASP A 174 13.93 15.04 4.93
CA ASP A 174 14.56 14.72 6.21
C ASP A 174 15.09 15.97 6.92
N SER A 175 15.81 16.84 6.20
CA SER A 175 16.27 18.14 6.72
C SER A 175 15.10 19.01 7.19
N ASP A 176 14.04 19.12 6.40
CA ASP A 176 12.86 19.93 6.72
C ASP A 176 12.07 19.38 7.93
N PHE A 177 12.03 18.05 8.12
CA PHE A 177 11.48 17.44 9.33
C PHE A 177 12.31 17.79 10.58
N LEU A 178 13.65 17.71 10.46
CA LEU A 178 14.58 18.01 11.55
C LEU A 178 14.53 19.49 11.95
N ASP A 179 14.43 20.41 10.99
CA ASP A 179 14.33 21.85 11.25
C ASP A 179 12.95 22.26 11.79
N ALA A 180 11.88 21.54 11.44
CA ALA A 180 10.52 21.83 11.92
C ALA A 180 10.28 21.48 13.41
N GLU A 181 10.96 20.47 13.96
CA GLU A 181 10.80 20.10 15.37
C GLU A 181 11.65 21.00 16.30
N SER A 182 10.97 21.95 16.94
CA SER A 182 11.53 22.86 17.94
C SER A 182 12.15 22.18 19.17
N ASN A 183 11.67 20.98 19.55
CA ASN A 183 12.12 20.27 20.73
C ASN A 183 13.25 19.28 20.41
N THR A 184 14.48 19.73 20.60
CA THR A 184 15.73 18.98 20.37
C THR A 184 15.87 17.67 21.16
N LEU A 185 15.01 17.42 22.16
CA LEU A 185 15.01 16.19 22.96
C LEU A 185 14.12 15.08 22.39
N ARG A 186 13.45 15.33 21.25
CA ARG A 186 12.68 14.33 20.51
C ARG A 186 13.53 13.68 19.43
N ASP A 187 13.47 12.35 19.35
CA ASP A 187 14.23 11.52 18.42
C ASP A 187 13.32 10.55 17.65
N ASP A 188 12.11 11.01 17.28
CA ASP A 188 11.26 10.30 16.32
C ASP A 188 12.04 10.02 15.04
N GLY A 189 11.79 8.86 14.43
CA GLY A 189 12.28 8.56 13.10
C GLY A 189 11.32 7.66 12.33
N SER A 190 11.63 7.43 11.06
CA SER A 190 10.82 6.58 10.21
C SER A 190 11.63 5.91 9.10
N THR A 191 11.24 4.69 8.74
CA THR A 191 11.61 4.08 7.45
C THR A 191 10.86 4.77 6.31
N ALA A 192 11.29 4.58 5.07
CA ALA A 192 10.50 4.91 3.89
C ALA A 192 10.78 3.91 2.78
N SER A 193 9.84 3.00 2.51
CA SER A 193 9.84 2.18 1.32
C SER A 193 8.80 2.75 0.36
N THR A 194 9.24 3.32 -0.77
CA THR A 194 8.34 3.91 -1.78
C THR A 194 8.49 3.26 -3.15
N ALA A 195 7.41 3.33 -3.93
CA ALA A 195 7.33 2.94 -5.33
C ALA A 195 6.73 4.11 -6.14
N VAL A 196 7.49 4.56 -7.13
CA VAL A 196 7.23 5.72 -7.97
C VAL A 196 7.13 5.23 -9.42
N LEU A 197 5.92 5.20 -9.97
CA LEU A 197 5.63 4.75 -11.33
C LEU A 197 5.37 5.96 -12.23
N VAL A 198 6.26 6.20 -13.21
CA VAL A 198 6.20 7.30 -14.17
C VAL A 198 6.12 6.71 -15.57
N GLY A 199 4.91 6.69 -16.17
CA GLY A 199 4.67 5.90 -17.38
C GLY A 199 4.77 4.40 -17.10
N ASN A 200 5.75 3.70 -17.70
CA ASN A 200 6.11 2.32 -17.36
C ASN A 200 7.41 2.19 -16.56
N HIS A 201 8.11 3.29 -16.22
CA HIS A 201 9.31 3.22 -15.37
C HIS A 201 8.89 3.20 -13.89
N LEU A 202 9.21 2.10 -13.20
CA LEU A 202 9.00 1.90 -11.77
C LEU A 202 10.33 2.10 -11.03
N TYR A 203 10.39 3.15 -10.20
CA TYR A 203 11.49 3.39 -9.27
C TYR A 203 11.05 2.95 -7.87
N VAL A 204 11.81 2.04 -7.26
CA VAL A 204 11.62 1.62 -5.86
C VAL A 204 12.74 2.21 -5.04
N ALA A 205 12.41 2.99 -4.01
CA ALA A 205 13.37 3.72 -3.19
C ALA A 205 13.19 3.39 -1.71
N ASN A 206 14.22 2.82 -1.08
CA ASN A 206 14.15 2.34 0.31
C ASN A 206 15.12 3.08 1.26
N VAL A 207 14.61 3.40 2.45
CA VAL A 207 15.34 3.85 3.64
C VAL A 207 14.84 3.04 4.83
N GLY A 208 15.74 2.40 5.56
CA GLY A 208 15.37 1.51 6.66
C GLY A 208 15.03 0.09 6.19
N ASP A 209 14.13 -0.58 6.92
CA ASP A 209 13.84 -2.01 6.85
C ASP A 209 12.36 -2.36 6.64
N SER A 210 11.54 -1.37 6.27
CA SER A 210 10.43 -1.63 5.34
C SER A 210 10.99 -2.23 4.03
N ARG A 211 10.18 -3.03 3.33
CA ARG A 211 10.61 -3.71 2.10
C ARG A 211 9.54 -3.68 1.00
N THR A 212 10.02 -3.58 -0.25
CA THR A 212 9.24 -3.78 -1.48
C THR A 212 9.60 -5.10 -2.16
N VAL A 213 8.60 -5.88 -2.56
CA VAL A 213 8.75 -7.15 -3.28
C VAL A 213 7.80 -7.15 -4.48
N VAL A 214 8.30 -7.56 -5.65
CA VAL A 214 7.53 -7.71 -6.88
C VAL A 214 7.28 -9.18 -7.20
N SER A 215 6.11 -9.54 -7.73
CA SER A 215 5.92 -10.81 -8.43
C SER A 215 6.20 -10.60 -9.91
N LYS A 216 7.24 -11.25 -10.44
CA LYS A 216 7.60 -11.23 -11.86
C LYS A 216 7.68 -12.67 -12.39
N ALA A 217 6.83 -13.00 -13.36
CA ALA A 217 6.66 -14.34 -13.93
C ALA A 217 6.52 -15.44 -12.84
N GLY A 218 5.59 -15.23 -11.90
CA GLY A 218 5.30 -16.12 -10.76
C GLY A 218 6.40 -16.20 -9.69
N LYS A 219 7.45 -15.38 -9.77
CA LYS A 219 8.56 -15.34 -8.80
C LYS A 219 8.51 -14.05 -7.99
N ALA A 220 8.51 -14.18 -6.67
CA ALA A 220 8.74 -13.06 -5.77
C ALA A 220 10.22 -12.65 -5.79
N ILE A 221 10.49 -11.39 -6.13
CA ILE A 221 11.82 -10.78 -6.22
C ILE A 221 11.82 -9.51 -5.34
N PRO A 222 12.75 -9.34 -4.37
CA PRO A 222 12.87 -8.10 -3.64
C PRO A 222 13.38 -6.98 -4.57
N LEU A 223 12.78 -5.79 -4.48
CA LEU A 223 13.25 -4.58 -5.17
C LEU A 223 13.93 -3.59 -4.21
N SER A 224 14.20 -4.03 -2.98
CA SER A 224 14.87 -3.29 -1.92
C SER A 224 15.52 -4.27 -0.95
N ASP A 225 16.74 -3.98 -0.50
CA ASP A 225 17.37 -4.66 0.61
C ASP A 225 17.18 -3.86 1.92
N ASP A 226 17.06 -4.56 3.04
CA ASP A 226 16.88 -3.95 4.36
C ASP A 226 18.17 -3.23 4.80
N HIS A 227 18.03 -2.00 5.29
CA HIS A 227 19.13 -1.26 5.94
C HIS A 227 19.29 -1.71 7.40
N LYS A 228 19.77 -2.93 7.62
CA LYS A 228 20.10 -3.45 8.96
C LYS A 228 21.58 -3.12 9.33
N PRO A 229 21.92 -2.74 10.57
CA PRO A 229 23.27 -2.30 10.96
C PRO A 229 24.42 -3.31 10.76
N ASN A 230 24.12 -4.58 10.55
CA ASN A 230 25.09 -5.63 10.23
C ASN A 230 25.31 -5.90 8.73
N ARG A 231 24.62 -5.18 7.82
CA ARG A 231 24.95 -5.20 6.39
C ARG A 231 26.39 -4.68 6.22
N SER A 232 27.22 -5.37 5.43
CA SER A 232 28.70 -5.19 5.51
C SER A 232 29.18 -3.80 5.10
N ASP A 233 28.42 -3.14 4.23
CA ASP A 233 28.60 -1.77 3.75
C ASP A 233 28.09 -0.75 4.77
N GLU A 234 26.87 -0.92 5.29
CA GLU A 234 26.26 -0.04 6.29
C GLU A 234 27.05 -0.04 7.61
N ARG A 235 27.54 -1.21 8.04
CA ARG A 235 28.42 -1.34 9.20
C ARG A 235 29.71 -0.53 9.02
N LYS A 236 30.34 -0.62 7.84
CA LYS A 236 31.53 0.19 7.50
C LYS A 236 31.21 1.69 7.44
N ARG A 237 30.06 2.07 6.88
CA ARG A 237 29.60 3.47 6.81
C ARG A 237 29.45 4.06 8.21
N ILE A 238 28.82 3.33 9.13
CA ILE A 238 28.66 3.72 10.54
C ILE A 238 30.02 3.82 11.25
N GLU A 239 30.87 2.81 11.13
CA GLU A 239 32.18 2.78 11.82
C GLU A 239 33.15 3.84 11.27
N ASN A 240 33.17 4.08 9.96
CA ASN A 240 33.96 5.15 9.34
C ASN A 240 33.50 6.55 9.77
N ALA A 241 32.21 6.72 10.12
CA ALA A 241 31.68 7.95 10.68
C ALA A 241 31.96 8.10 12.20
N GLY A 242 32.67 7.16 12.82
CA GLY A 242 32.96 7.13 14.26
C GLY A 242 31.86 6.52 15.13
N GLY A 243 30.85 5.89 14.51
CA GLY A 243 29.78 5.18 15.21
C GLY A 243 30.15 3.75 15.58
N VAL A 244 29.30 3.10 16.37
CA VAL A 244 29.48 1.71 16.80
C VAL A 244 28.24 0.89 16.48
N VAL A 245 28.44 -0.32 15.94
CA VAL A 245 27.37 -1.32 15.76
C VAL A 245 27.50 -2.40 16.83
N MET A 246 26.46 -2.55 17.66
CA MET A 246 26.44 -3.44 18.82
C MET A 246 25.34 -4.50 18.70
N TRP A 247 25.54 -5.66 19.31
CA TRP A 247 24.49 -6.68 19.45
C TRP A 247 23.77 -6.54 20.80
N ALA A 248 22.47 -6.26 20.76
CA ALA A 248 21.58 -6.14 21.91
C ALA A 248 20.20 -6.71 21.56
N GLY A 249 20.12 -8.05 21.52
CA GLY A 249 18.96 -8.83 21.04
C GLY A 249 18.81 -8.83 19.51
N THR A 250 19.15 -7.71 18.87
CA THR A 250 19.41 -7.55 17.44
C THR A 250 20.62 -6.63 17.26
N TRP A 251 21.09 -6.44 16.03
CA TRP A 251 22.15 -5.46 15.72
C TRP A 251 21.60 -4.03 15.77
N ARG A 252 22.31 -3.13 16.45
CA ARG A 252 21.87 -1.75 16.68
C ARG A 252 22.99 -0.72 16.49
N VAL A 253 22.64 0.41 15.87
CA VAL A 253 23.48 1.62 15.81
C VAL A 253 23.54 2.26 17.20
N ALA A 254 24.75 2.49 17.71
CA ALA A 254 25.02 2.99 19.07
C ALA A 254 24.31 2.22 20.20
N GLY A 255 23.92 0.96 19.96
CA GLY A 255 23.09 0.17 20.87
C GLY A 255 21.60 0.55 20.91
N VAL A 256 21.18 1.58 20.15
CA VAL A 256 19.81 2.15 20.17
C VAL A 256 18.97 1.65 18.99
N LEU A 257 19.29 2.06 17.75
CA LEU A 257 18.40 1.89 16.60
C LEU A 257 18.69 0.60 15.82
N ALA A 258 17.65 -0.20 15.51
CA ALA A 258 17.78 -1.52 14.87
C ALA A 258 17.94 -1.50 13.34
N MET A 259 17.87 -0.30 12.74
CA MET A 259 18.08 0.00 11.32
C MET A 259 19.22 1.02 11.17
N SER A 260 19.92 1.01 10.04
CA SER A 260 21.08 1.88 9.77
C SER A 260 20.78 3.13 8.96
N ARG A 261 19.61 3.19 8.33
CA ARG A 261 19.07 4.38 7.63
C ARG A 261 17.66 4.67 8.10
N ALA A 262 17.35 5.94 8.31
CA ALA A 262 16.02 6.42 8.71
C ALA A 262 15.91 7.93 8.42
N PHE A 263 14.68 8.38 8.22
CA PHE A 263 14.30 9.78 8.40
C PHE A 263 14.23 10.11 9.89
N GLY A 264 14.47 11.37 10.26
CA GLY A 264 14.51 11.78 11.67
C GLY A 264 15.76 11.26 12.39
N ASN A 265 15.62 10.83 13.64
CA ASN A 265 16.72 10.42 14.54
C ASN A 265 17.86 11.45 14.63
N ARG A 266 17.53 12.69 15.02
CA ARG A 266 18.46 13.82 15.20
C ARG A 266 19.71 13.45 16.01
N LEU A 267 19.55 12.68 17.08
CA LEU A 267 20.63 12.29 18.00
C LEU A 267 21.59 11.25 17.39
N LEU A 268 21.18 10.57 16.33
CA LEU A 268 21.97 9.54 15.64
C LEU A 268 22.36 9.93 14.20
N LYS A 269 22.04 11.16 13.74
CA LYS A 269 22.10 11.53 12.31
C LYS A 269 23.49 11.43 11.66
N GLN A 270 24.56 11.53 12.46
CA GLN A 270 25.94 11.27 12.02
C GLN A 270 26.14 9.82 11.51
N PHE A 271 25.30 8.88 11.97
CA PHE A 271 25.38 7.45 11.66
C PHE A 271 24.15 6.95 10.89
N VAL A 272 22.99 7.55 11.11
CA VAL A 272 21.69 7.18 10.53
C VAL A 272 21.29 8.21 9.50
N VAL A 273 21.41 7.86 8.21
CA VAL A 273 21.14 8.76 7.08
C VAL A 273 19.80 8.48 6.44
N ALA A 274 19.21 9.46 5.75
CA ALA A 274 17.99 9.30 4.94
C ALA A 274 18.27 9.04 3.44
N GLU A 275 19.50 8.65 3.07
CA GLU A 275 19.86 8.38 1.67
C GLU A 275 19.20 7.09 1.15
N PRO A 276 18.35 7.15 0.12
CA PRO A 276 17.69 5.97 -0.42
C PRO A 276 18.63 5.07 -1.22
N GLU A 277 18.37 3.77 -1.16
CA GLU A 277 18.77 2.85 -2.24
C GLU A 277 17.62 2.75 -3.25
N ILE A 278 17.93 3.09 -4.50
CA ILE A 278 16.94 3.17 -5.60
C ILE A 278 17.20 2.07 -6.63
N GLN A 279 16.22 1.17 -6.79
CA GLN A 279 16.15 0.27 -7.94
C GLN A 279 15.19 0.83 -8.99
N GLU A 280 15.50 0.60 -10.27
CA GLU A 280 14.60 0.92 -11.40
C GLU A 280 14.24 -0.38 -12.12
N GLN A 281 12.98 -0.49 -12.52
CA GLN A 281 12.45 -1.58 -13.35
C GLN A 281 11.53 -0.99 -14.43
N GLU A 282 11.59 -1.55 -15.64
CA GLU A 282 10.56 -1.33 -16.64
C GLU A 282 9.37 -2.27 -16.37
N VAL A 283 8.16 -1.71 -16.29
CA VAL A 283 6.91 -2.47 -16.15
C VAL A 283 6.58 -3.13 -17.50
N ASN A 284 6.53 -4.46 -17.49
CA ASN A 284 6.21 -5.30 -18.63
C ASN A 284 5.18 -6.37 -18.25
N ASP A 285 4.71 -7.17 -19.22
CA ASP A 285 3.66 -8.19 -19.05
C ASP A 285 4.01 -9.32 -18.06
N GLU A 286 5.28 -9.43 -17.66
CA GLU A 286 5.72 -10.36 -16.63
C GLU A 286 5.46 -9.84 -15.20
N LEU A 287 5.23 -8.53 -15.01
CA LEU A 287 5.10 -7.89 -13.71
C LEU A 287 3.63 -7.91 -13.23
N GLU A 288 3.35 -8.80 -12.27
CA GLU A 288 1.99 -9.20 -11.89
C GLU A 288 1.44 -8.46 -10.67
N LEU A 289 2.31 -8.05 -9.75
CA LEU A 289 1.97 -7.56 -8.42
C LEU A 289 3.18 -6.86 -7.77
N LEU A 290 2.95 -5.75 -7.07
CA LEU A 290 3.93 -5.08 -6.22
C LEU A 290 3.39 -5.02 -4.78
N ILE A 291 4.21 -5.43 -3.82
CA ILE A 291 3.89 -5.44 -2.39
C ILE A 291 4.87 -4.53 -1.66
N LEU A 292 4.35 -3.62 -0.83
CA LEU A 292 5.11 -2.77 0.07
C LEU A 292 4.59 -3.00 1.51
N ALA A 293 5.49 -3.19 2.47
CA ALA A 293 5.10 -3.29 3.88
C ALA A 293 6.27 -2.98 4.83
N SER A 294 5.91 -2.65 6.08
CA SER A 294 6.79 -2.51 7.25
C SER A 294 7.36 -3.85 7.73
N ASP A 295 8.32 -3.82 8.66
CA ASP A 295 9.02 -5.01 9.14
C ASP A 295 8.06 -6.06 9.74
N GLY A 296 6.95 -5.60 10.35
CA GLY A 296 5.93 -6.45 10.95
C GLY A 296 5.33 -7.51 10.02
N LEU A 297 5.26 -7.26 8.71
CA LEU A 297 4.88 -8.32 7.75
C LEU A 297 6.07 -9.24 7.44
N TRP A 298 7.23 -8.65 7.15
CA TRP A 298 8.40 -9.35 6.60
C TRP A 298 9.16 -10.19 7.62
N ASP A 299 9.04 -9.89 8.91
CA ASP A 299 9.57 -10.70 10.02
C ASP A 299 8.92 -12.09 10.12
N VAL A 300 7.69 -12.25 9.60
CA VAL A 300 6.92 -13.52 9.64
C VAL A 300 6.51 -14.06 8.27
N VAL A 301 6.59 -13.26 7.21
CA VAL A 301 6.35 -13.66 5.81
C VAL A 301 7.65 -13.55 5.02
N PRO A 302 8.37 -14.66 4.78
CA PRO A 302 9.49 -14.68 3.84
C PRO A 302 9.05 -14.21 2.44
N ASN A 303 9.93 -13.53 1.70
CA ASN A 303 9.69 -13.12 0.30
C ASN A 303 9.18 -14.32 -0.55
N GLU A 304 9.74 -15.50 -0.30
CA GLU A 304 9.38 -16.80 -0.86
C GLU A 304 7.88 -17.16 -0.72
N ASN A 305 7.25 -16.78 0.40
CA ASN A 305 5.83 -17.01 0.66
C ASN A 305 4.94 -16.02 -0.11
N GLY A 306 5.46 -14.89 -0.58
CA GLY A 306 4.79 -14.00 -1.55
C GLY A 306 4.32 -14.73 -2.81
N ARG A 307 4.98 -15.85 -3.17
CA ARG A 307 4.56 -16.82 -4.20
C ARG A 307 3.29 -17.62 -3.82
N GLY A 308 2.62 -17.24 -2.74
CA GLY A 308 1.24 -17.61 -2.39
C GLY A 308 0.22 -17.03 -3.37
N ALA A 309 0.58 -16.01 -4.15
CA ALA A 309 -0.13 -15.59 -5.36
C ALA A 309 -0.01 -16.60 -6.54
N ARG A 310 0.32 -17.86 -6.27
CA ARG A 310 0.29 -18.93 -7.27
C ARG A 310 -1.12 -19.05 -7.83
N GLY A 311 -1.24 -18.84 -9.14
CA GLY A 311 -2.53 -18.76 -9.82
C GLY A 311 -3.45 -19.93 -9.47
N CYS A 312 -4.68 -19.60 -9.10
CA CYS A 312 -5.73 -20.57 -8.78
C CYS A 312 -6.02 -21.45 -10.00
N SER A 313 -5.41 -22.64 -10.05
CA SER A 313 -5.46 -23.58 -11.17
C SER A 313 -6.76 -24.41 -11.21
N SER A 314 -7.86 -23.78 -10.81
CA SER A 314 -9.20 -24.32 -10.65
C SER A 314 -10.17 -23.29 -11.23
N GLU A 315 -11.13 -23.76 -12.03
CA GLU A 315 -12.08 -22.90 -12.72
C GLU A 315 -13.01 -22.13 -11.75
N ALA A 316 -13.11 -22.60 -10.50
CA ALA A 316 -13.97 -22.04 -9.46
C ALA A 316 -13.28 -20.99 -8.55
N ASP A 317 -11.94 -20.92 -8.54
CA ASP A 317 -11.17 -20.13 -7.56
C ASP A 317 -10.66 -18.79 -8.13
N ARG A 318 -11.04 -18.44 -9.36
CA ARG A 318 -10.55 -17.26 -10.10
C ARG A 318 -10.92 -15.89 -9.49
N ASP A 319 -11.89 -15.86 -8.57
CA ASP A 319 -12.40 -14.62 -7.93
C ASP A 319 -11.64 -14.22 -6.64
N CYS A 320 -10.66 -15.01 -6.20
CA CYS A 320 -9.85 -14.68 -5.02
C CYS A 320 -8.73 -13.67 -5.35
N LEU A 321 -8.98 -12.38 -5.10
CA LEU A 321 -7.92 -11.51 -4.55
C LEU A 321 -7.34 -12.22 -3.32
N CYS A 322 -6.03 -12.44 -3.27
CA CYS A 322 -5.39 -13.23 -2.22
C CYS A 322 -5.69 -12.63 -0.83
N THR A 323 -6.59 -13.26 -0.09
CA THR A 323 -7.00 -12.84 1.25
C THR A 323 -5.95 -13.30 2.26
N TRP A 324 -4.85 -12.56 2.31
CA TRP A 324 -3.79 -12.68 3.30
C TRP A 324 -4.33 -12.45 4.72
N LYS A 325 -4.89 -13.50 5.33
CA LYS A 325 -5.35 -13.49 6.73
C LYS A 325 -4.19 -13.55 7.72
N CYS A 326 -3.27 -12.59 7.62
CA CYS A 326 -2.25 -12.34 8.64
C CYS A 326 -2.82 -11.30 9.64
N GLY A 327 -3.69 -11.76 10.55
CA GLY A 327 -4.52 -10.91 11.41
C GLY A 327 -3.79 -10.15 12.53
N GLN A 328 -2.58 -9.64 12.29
CA GLN A 328 -1.75 -8.91 13.25
C GLN A 328 -0.90 -7.77 12.64
N TYR A 329 -0.88 -7.56 11.31
CA TYR A 329 0.16 -6.75 10.64
C TYR A 329 -0.35 -5.85 9.50
N ASN A 330 0.43 -4.82 9.17
CA ASN A 330 0.22 -3.90 8.04
C ASN A 330 0.60 -4.56 6.70
N MET A 331 -0.13 -4.26 5.62
CA MET A 331 0.09 -4.85 4.29
C MET A 331 -0.49 -3.97 3.18
N HIS A 332 0.35 -3.57 2.21
CA HIS A 332 -0.08 -2.77 1.06
C HIS A 332 0.29 -3.49 -0.24
N CYS A 333 -0.70 -3.76 -1.09
CA CYS A 333 -0.59 -4.63 -2.25
C CYS A 333 -1.15 -3.91 -3.49
N CYS A 334 -0.26 -3.35 -4.31
CA CYS A 334 -0.62 -2.74 -5.57
C CYS A 334 -0.45 -3.76 -6.71
N LYS A 335 -1.57 -4.29 -7.20
CA LYS A 335 -1.59 -5.13 -8.39
C LYS A 335 -1.50 -4.25 -9.65
N ILE A 336 -0.27 -3.96 -10.03
CA ILE A 336 0.09 -3.45 -11.36
C ILE A 336 -0.26 -4.55 -12.37
N SER A 337 -0.90 -4.19 -13.48
CA SER A 337 -1.06 -5.05 -14.66
C SER A 337 -1.01 -4.17 -15.92
N PRO A 338 -0.61 -4.72 -17.08
CA PRO A 338 -0.54 -3.97 -18.34
C PRO A 338 -1.91 -3.63 -18.94
#